data_AF-A0A7Y3DMK2-F1
#
_entry.id   AF-A0A7Y3DMK2-F1
#
_cell.length_a   1.000
_cell.length_b   1.000
_cell.length_c   1.000
_cell.angle_alpha   90.00
_cell.angle_beta   90.00
_cell.angle_gamma   90.00
#
_symmetry.space_group_name_H-M   'P 1'
#
loop_
_entity.id
_entity.type
_entity.pdbx_description
1 polymer ?
#
loop_
_entity_poly.entity_id
_entity_poly.type
_entity_poly.pdbx_seq_one_letter_code
_entity_poly.pdbx_strand_id
1 'polypeptide(L)' 'MKTRLILFVNFLVFIWVTGVSFANEAPHQVGVFILNHNIANFKDYVIMETALPIRHIENIEEVEIKPIEGIKSGLIAYAT' A
#
# COMPACT_ATOMS: atom_id res chain seq x y z
N MET A 1 -25.80 -23.42 31.11
CA MET A 1 -24.68 -23.59 30.13
C MET A 1 -24.95 -22.91 28.79
N LYS A 2 -26.15 -23.03 28.21
CA LYS A 2 -26.52 -22.43 26.91
C LYS A 2 -26.30 -20.91 26.82
N THR A 3 -26.70 -20.14 27.84
CA THR A 3 -26.52 -18.67 27.86
C THR A 3 -25.05 -18.24 27.88
N ARG A 4 -24.19 -18.98 28.59
CA ARG A 4 -22.74 -18.69 28.62
C ARG A 4 -22.08 -18.98 27.27
N LEU A 5 -22.53 -20.02 26.57
CA LEU A 5 -22.07 -20.35 25.23
C LEU A 5 -22.47 -19.27 24.22
N ILE A 6 -23.70 -18.76 24.30
CA ILE A 6 -24.17 -17.66 23.42
C ILE A 6 -23.34 -16.40 23.64
N LEU A 7 -23.06 -16.03 24.89
CA LEU A 7 -22.22 -14.87 25.20
C LEU A 7 -20.79 -15.03 24.66
N PHE A 8 -20.23 -16.23 24.79
CA PHE A 8 -18.90 -16.54 24.28
C PHE A 8 -18.82 -16.47 22.74
N VAL A 9 -19.82 -17.00 22.04
CA VAL A 9 -19.91 -16.92 20.58
C VAL A 9 -20.07 -15.47 20.11
N ASN A 10 -20.92 -14.68 20.78
CA ASN A 10 -21.07 -13.26 20.45
C ASN A 10 -19.77 -12.48 20.66
N PHE A 11 -19.03 -12.78 21.73
CA PHE A 11 -17.73 -12.15 21.99
C PHE A 11 -16.71 -12.49 20.90
N LEU A 12 -16.65 -13.74 20.45
CA LEU A 12 -15.80 -14.17 19.34
C LEU A 12 -16.14 -13.45 18.02
N VAL A 13 -17.43 -13.31 17.71
CA VAL A 13 -17.88 -12.57 16.52
C VAL A 13 -17.49 -11.10 16.60
N PHE A 14 -17.60 -10.48 17.78
CA PHE A 14 -17.24 -9.07 17.97
C PHE A 14 -15.73 -8.81 17.76
N ILE A 15 -14.87 -9.72 18.23
CA ILE A 15 -13.42 -9.66 17.98
C ILE A 15 -13.11 -9.84 16.48
N TRP A 16 -13.86 -10.71 15.79
CA TRP A 16 -13.68 -10.95 14.37
C TRP A 16 -13.99 -9.71 13.51
N VAL A 17 -15.01 -8.92 13.90
CA VAL A 17 -15.39 -7.69 13.18
C VAL A 17 -14.40 -6.55 13.43
N THR A 18 -13.88 -6.40 14.65
CA THR A 18 -12.94 -5.31 14.98
C THR A 18 -11.51 -5.55 14.48
N GLY A 19 -11.16 -6.80 14.13
CA GLY A 19 -9.86 -7.16 13.57
C GLY A 19 -9.71 -6.87 12.07
N VAL A 20 -10.79 -6.53 11.37
CA VAL A 20 -10.72 -6.11 9.97
C VAL A 20 -10.32 -4.64 9.96
N SER A 21 -9.01 -4.37 9.91
CA SER A 21 -8.50 -3.05 9.59
C SER A 21 -9.13 -2.60 8.27
N PHE A 22 -9.97 -1.57 8.32
CA PHE A 22 -10.62 -0.97 7.15
C PHE A 22 -9.58 -0.23 6.29
N ALA A 23 -8.69 -0.98 5.61
CA ALA A 23 -7.70 -0.44 4.69
C ALA A 23 -8.33 0.25 3.47
N ASN A 24 -9.64 0.06 3.26
CA ASN A 24 -10.39 0.74 2.20
C ASN A 24 -10.48 2.27 2.38
N GLU A 25 -10.28 2.78 3.60
CA GLU A 25 -10.25 4.24 3.88
C GLU A 25 -8.83 4.84 3.77
N ALA A 26 -7.80 4.00 3.60
CA ALA A 26 -6.45 4.51 3.41
C ALA A 26 -6.34 5.21 2.04
N PRO A 27 -5.61 6.35 1.94
CA PRO A 27 -5.43 7.03 0.67
C PRO A 27 -4.67 6.11 -0.30
N HIS A 28 -5.33 5.76 -1.41
CA HIS A 28 -4.74 4.94 -2.48
C HIS A 28 -3.89 5.74 -3.48
N GLN A 29 -3.68 7.03 -3.20
CA GLN A 29 -2.97 7.95 -4.07
C GLN A 29 -2.15 8.94 -3.23
N VAL A 30 -0.92 9.20 -3.68
CA VAL A 30 -0.04 10.25 -3.15
C VAL A 30 0.42 11.11 -4.31
N GLY A 31 -0.06 12.37 -4.37
CA GLY A 31 0.22 13.24 -5.50
C GLY A 31 -0.32 12.67 -6.80
N VAL A 32 0.55 12.42 -7.77
CA VAL A 32 0.21 11.80 -9.06
C VAL A 32 0.26 10.27 -9.05
N PHE A 33 0.81 9.66 -8.00
CA PHE A 33 1.07 8.22 -7.93
C PHE A 33 -0.11 7.48 -7.29
N ILE A 34 -0.64 6.48 -8.00
CA ILE A 34 -1.79 5.67 -7.56
C ILE A 34 -1.30 4.25 -7.29
N LEU A 35 -1.69 3.68 -6.15
CA LEU A 35 -1.36 2.30 -5.78
C LEU A 35 -1.96 1.30 -6.77
N ASN A 36 -1.23 0.22 -7.03
CA ASN A 36 -1.65 -0.87 -7.94
C ASN A 36 -1.84 -0.43 -9.41
N HIS A 37 -1.08 0.56 -9.85
CA HIS A 37 -1.00 0.95 -11.27
C HIS A 37 0.37 0.63 -11.85
N ASN A 38 0.40 0.36 -13.15
CA ASN A 38 1.64 0.09 -13.87
C ASN A 38 2.54 1.35 -13.86
N ILE A 39 3.83 1.15 -13.53
CA ILE A 39 4.84 2.22 -13.46
C ILE A 39 4.97 3.01 -14.76
N ALA A 40 4.74 2.36 -15.92
CA ALA A 40 4.81 3.00 -17.23
C ALA A 40 3.84 4.17 -17.39
N ASN A 41 2.72 4.17 -16.64
CA ASN A 41 1.77 5.27 -16.62
C ASN A 41 2.34 6.55 -15.99
N PHE A 42 3.44 6.44 -15.24
CA PHE A 42 4.06 7.54 -14.49
C PHE A 42 5.45 7.91 -14.99
N LYS A 43 5.89 7.41 -16.16
CA LYS A 43 7.23 7.63 -16.75
C LYS A 43 7.64 9.11 -16.83
N ASP A 44 6.67 10.00 -16.98
CA ASP A 44 6.93 11.44 -17.09
C ASP A 44 7.32 12.06 -15.73
N TYR A 45 7.01 11.39 -14.63
CA TYR A 45 7.23 11.80 -13.24
C TYR A 45 8.36 11.05 -12.52
N VAL A 46 8.98 10.06 -13.17
CA VAL A 46 10.06 9.23 -12.58
C VAL A 46 11.29 9.21 -13.46
N ILE A 47 12.44 8.85 -12.88
CA ILE A 47 13.73 8.72 -13.56
C ILE A 47 14.02 7.22 -13.69
N MET A 48 13.50 6.58 -14.74
CA MET A 48 13.54 5.12 -14.89
C MET A 48 14.96 4.53 -14.88
N GLU A 49 15.96 5.33 -15.21
CA GLU A 49 17.37 4.95 -15.20
C GLU A 49 17.91 4.67 -13.78
N THR A 50 17.21 5.11 -12.74
CA THR A 50 17.58 4.84 -11.34
C THR A 50 16.89 3.61 -10.77
N ALA A 51 16.17 2.82 -11.58
CA ALA A 51 15.46 1.63 -11.12
C ALA A 51 16.44 0.61 -10.55
N LEU A 52 16.23 0.22 -9.29
CA LEU A 52 17.04 -0.76 -8.58
C LEU A 52 16.15 -1.70 -7.75
N PRO A 53 16.46 -3.00 -7.66
CA PRO A 53 15.70 -3.93 -6.83
C PRO A 53 15.82 -3.58 -5.34
N ILE A 54 14.73 -3.78 -4.60
CA ILE A 54 14.73 -3.54 -3.15
C ILE A 54 15.51 -4.65 -2.45
N ARG A 55 16.79 -4.40 -2.13
CA ARG A 55 17.66 -5.27 -1.31
C ARG A 55 17.54 -6.78 -1.62
N HIS A 56 16.67 -7.51 -0.91
CA HIS A 56 16.50 -8.97 -1.01
C HIS A 56 15.22 -9.38 -1.76
N ILE A 57 14.51 -8.43 -2.35
CA ILE A 57 13.23 -8.60 -3.03
C ILE A 57 13.47 -8.22 -4.49
N GLU A 58 13.79 -9.21 -5.32
CA GLU A 58 14.14 -9.00 -6.73
C GLU A 58 12.91 -8.71 -7.62
N ASN A 59 11.70 -8.97 -7.13
CA ASN A 59 10.45 -8.72 -7.86
C ASN A 59 9.83 -7.34 -7.57
N ILE A 60 10.52 -6.48 -6.81
CA ILE A 60 10.11 -5.11 -6.54
C ILE A 60 11.31 -4.19 -6.77
N GLU A 61 11.11 -3.17 -7.57
CA GLU A 61 12.10 -2.13 -7.87
C GLU A 61 11.69 -0.80 -7.24
N GLU A 62 12.68 0.00 -6.85
CA GLU A 62 12.53 1.40 -6.43
C GLU A 62 13.12 2.32 -7.49
N VAL A 63 12.44 3.43 -7.76
CA VAL A 63 12.86 4.46 -8.71
C VAL A 63 12.72 5.86 -8.11
N GLU A 64 13.63 6.76 -8.45
CA GLU A 64 13.57 8.16 -8.04
C GLU A 64 12.44 8.90 -8.77
N ILE A 65 11.71 9.73 -8.03
CA ILE A 65 10.75 10.65 -8.63
C ILE A 65 11.45 11.94 -9.08
N LYS A 66 10.98 12.50 -10.19
CA LYS A 66 11.36 13.86 -10.58
C LYS A 66 10.82 14.88 -9.57
N PRO A 67 11.41 16.08 -9.48
CA PRO A 67 10.84 17.15 -8.66
C PRO A 67 9.42 17.50 -9.13
N ILE A 68 8.46 17.47 -8.20
CA ILE A 68 7.06 17.85 -8.44
C ILE A 68 6.71 18.93 -7.40
N GLU A 69 6.13 20.04 -7.86
CA GLU A 69 5.74 21.14 -6.98
C GLU A 69 4.78 20.65 -5.88
N GLY A 70 5.08 21.02 -4.62
CA GLY A 70 4.28 20.61 -3.46
C GLY A 70 4.51 19.18 -2.98
N ILE A 71 5.39 18.40 -3.62
CA ILE A 71 5.72 17.03 -3.23
C ILE A 71 7.22 16.93 -2.94
N LYS A 72 7.59 16.32 -1.80
CA LYS A 72 8.99 16.04 -1.49
C LYS A 72 9.55 14.97 -2.42
N SER A 73 10.79 15.16 -2.88
CA SER A 73 11.52 14.13 -3.63
C SER A 73 11.71 12.86 -2.81
N GLY A 74 11.80 11.71 -3.48
CA GLY A 74 11.93 10.40 -2.85
C GLY A 74 11.91 9.25 -3.85
N LEU A 75 11.65 8.05 -3.34
CA LEU A 75 11.57 6.82 -4.11
C LEU A 75 10.11 6.33 -4.16
N ILE A 76 9.72 5.71 -5.27
CA ILE A 76 8.51 4.89 -5.33
C ILE A 76 8.87 3.46 -5.68
N ALA A 77 8.17 2.51 -5.07
CA ALA A 77 8.33 1.09 -5.32
C ALA A 77 7.27 0.58 -6.30
N TYR A 78 7.65 -0.30 -7.22
CA TYR A 78 6.73 -1.00 -8.11
C TYR A 78 7.15 -2.46 -8.32
N ALA A 79 6.18 -3.31 -8.62
CA ALA A 79 6.44 -4.71 -8.95
C ALA A 79 6.78 -4.86 -10.44
N THR A 80 7.74 -5.76 -10.73
CA THR A 80 8.17 -6.14 -12.09
C THR A 80 7.53 -7.44 -12.54
#